data_AF-A0AAE9ELN2-F1
#
_entry.id   AF-A0AAE9ELN2-F1
#
_cell.length_a   1.000
_cell.length_b   1.000
_cell.length_c   1.000
_cell.angle_alpha   90.00
_cell.angle_beta   90.00
_cell.angle_gamma   90.00
#
_symmetry.space_group_name_H-M   'P 1'
#
loop_
_entity.id
_entity.type
_entity.pdbx_description
1 polymer ?
#
loop_
_entity_poly.entity_id
_entity_poly.type
_entity_poly.pdbx_seq_one_letter_code
_entity_poly.pdbx_strand_id
1 'polypeptide(L)'
;MFYKNPSGELSAAMQDRIFNCRFDQYLNALAHILNTGQGVVLERTPHSDFVFANAMRDKNYIGHEYFKHYYFVRKNALPQLHFWPHLVVYLNTPTSKCLENIKRRGNTDEIATVDERYLKTIEESYKDSLREYRNHSKILAYDWTKPGDTDAVVEDIERLDLDFFEWHSGDVMEEWNTIVDSIGWNGWRQYVTNKYDARMLAFDGIPKHEVGELYTNPRDTGHFLHVMRKEVLKSPYGYGYIAKNGDHQAGTTAWHTGHNLPEPWYEYYFREAYYDDLTSHETSLDLDSDSYDPDYVHHHH
;
A
#
# COMPACT_ATOMS: atom_id res chain seq x y z
N MET A 1 -12.74 -8.97 9.90
CA MET A 1 -13.47 -9.52 8.75
C MET A 1 -12.82 -10.82 8.30
N PHE A 2 -11.55 -10.79 7.91
CA PHE A 2 -10.74 -12.00 7.61
C PHE A 2 -10.77 -13.05 8.74
N TYR A 3 -10.46 -12.67 9.98
CA TYR A 3 -10.45 -13.63 11.09
C TYR A 3 -11.83 -14.26 11.42
N LYS A 4 -12.93 -13.66 10.96
CA LYS A 4 -14.28 -14.22 11.15
C LYS A 4 -14.63 -15.23 10.07
N ASN A 5 -14.23 -14.97 8.84
CA ASN A 5 -14.43 -15.86 7.71
C ASN A 5 -13.26 -15.73 6.72
N PRO A 6 -12.16 -16.48 6.94
CA PRO A 6 -10.96 -16.37 6.11
C PRO A 6 -11.16 -16.95 4.72
N SER A 7 -12.16 -17.82 4.52
CA SER A 7 -12.51 -18.38 3.20
C SER A 7 -13.53 -17.52 2.44
N GLY A 8 -13.92 -16.36 2.97
CA GLY A 8 -14.80 -15.44 2.27
C GLY A 8 -14.10 -14.69 1.14
N GLU A 9 -14.87 -14.23 0.15
CA GLU A 9 -14.37 -13.46 -1.01
C GLU A 9 -13.62 -12.19 -0.60
N LEU A 10 -13.96 -11.64 0.56
CA LEU A 10 -13.37 -10.43 1.12
C LEU A 10 -11.91 -10.59 1.58
N SER A 11 -11.41 -11.81 1.71
CA SER A 11 -10.01 -12.06 2.09
C SER A 11 -9.04 -11.57 1.01
N ALA A 12 -9.34 -11.85 -0.26
CA ALA A 12 -8.55 -11.37 -1.39
C ALA A 12 -8.66 -9.85 -1.55
N ALA A 13 -9.88 -9.29 -1.47
CA ALA A 13 -10.09 -7.85 -1.51
C ALA A 13 -9.38 -7.11 -0.37
N MET A 14 -9.34 -7.70 0.83
CA MET A 14 -8.59 -7.16 1.97
C MET A 14 -7.10 -7.16 1.69
N GLN A 15 -6.53 -8.28 1.19
CA GLN A 15 -5.11 -8.34 0.90
C GLN A 15 -4.70 -7.36 -0.21
N ASP A 16 -5.53 -7.23 -1.26
CA ASP A 16 -5.31 -6.24 -2.33
C ASP A 16 -5.29 -4.82 -1.76
N ARG A 17 -6.25 -4.50 -0.89
CA ARG A 17 -6.33 -3.21 -0.22
C ARG A 17 -5.11 -2.96 0.67
N ILE A 18 -4.67 -3.95 1.45
CA ILE A 18 -3.49 -3.85 2.31
C ILE A 18 -2.24 -3.57 1.47
N PHE A 19 -2.05 -4.28 0.35
CA PHE A 19 -0.91 -4.06 -0.54
C PHE A 19 -0.90 -2.63 -1.09
N ASN A 20 -2.05 -2.14 -1.58
CA ASN A 20 -2.20 -0.77 -2.05
C ASN A 20 -1.91 0.26 -0.95
N CYS A 21 -2.41 0.06 0.28
CA CYS A 21 -2.16 0.98 1.38
C CYS A 21 -0.68 1.00 1.80
N ARG A 22 -0.01 -0.17 1.80
CA ARG A 22 1.43 -0.24 2.08
C ARG A 22 2.26 0.44 1.00
N PHE A 23 1.84 0.32 -0.27
CA PHE A 23 2.49 1.01 -1.38
C PHE A 23 2.45 2.54 -1.18
N ASP A 24 1.29 3.08 -0.83
CA ASP A 24 1.18 4.51 -0.48
C ASP A 24 2.01 4.89 0.72
N GLN A 25 1.92 4.11 1.80
CA GLN A 25 2.65 4.41 3.02
C GLN A 25 4.16 4.49 2.75
N TYR A 26 4.65 3.62 1.86
CA TYR A 26 6.03 3.63 1.42
C TYR A 26 6.37 4.89 0.61
N LEU A 27 5.52 5.27 -0.35
CA LEU A 27 5.70 6.53 -1.09
C LEU A 27 5.65 7.76 -0.17
N ASN A 28 4.78 7.78 0.84
CA ASN A 28 4.71 8.84 1.84
C ASN A 28 6.02 8.94 2.64
N ALA A 29 6.59 7.79 3.03
CA ALA A 29 7.87 7.75 3.73
C ALA A 29 9.00 8.29 2.85
N LEU A 30 9.05 7.88 1.57
CA LEU A 30 10.04 8.39 0.62
C LEU A 30 9.87 9.90 0.38
N ALA A 31 8.63 10.36 0.22
CA ALA A 31 8.34 11.79 0.09
C ALA A 31 8.80 12.56 1.34
N HIS A 32 8.57 12.04 2.54
CA HIS A 32 9.01 12.68 3.77
C HIS A 32 10.54 12.79 3.84
N ILE A 33 11.25 11.70 3.55
CA ILE A 33 12.72 11.67 3.52
C ILE A 33 13.25 12.70 2.50
N LEU A 34 12.73 12.70 1.27
CA LEU A 34 13.21 13.57 0.20
C LEU A 34 12.84 15.05 0.36
N ASN A 35 11.76 15.35 1.09
CA ASN A 35 11.34 16.73 1.36
C ASN A 35 11.97 17.31 2.63
N THR A 36 12.21 16.52 3.66
CA THR A 36 12.59 17.00 5.01
C THR A 36 13.99 16.55 5.46
N GLY A 37 14.53 15.48 4.87
CA GLY A 37 15.76 14.83 5.32
C GLY A 37 15.62 14.02 6.62
N GLN A 38 14.40 13.89 7.18
CA GLN A 38 14.17 13.10 8.39
C GLN A 38 13.96 11.62 8.05
N GLY A 39 14.60 10.74 8.82
CA GLY A 39 14.44 9.29 8.70
C GLY A 39 13.04 8.82 9.13
N VAL A 40 12.56 7.74 8.51
CA VAL A 40 11.23 7.16 8.78
C VAL A 40 11.36 5.69 9.13
N VAL A 41 10.66 5.26 10.18
CA VAL A 41 10.51 3.85 10.55
C VAL A 41 9.15 3.36 10.06
N LEU A 42 9.15 2.27 9.30
CA LEU A 42 7.94 1.64 8.77
C LEU A 42 7.73 0.23 9.33
N GLU A 43 6.48 -0.08 9.65
CA GLU A 43 6.07 -1.43 10.00
C GLU A 43 5.83 -2.27 8.74
N ARG A 44 6.89 -3.00 8.34
CA ARG A 44 6.93 -3.75 7.08
C ARG A 44 6.80 -2.84 5.85
N THR A 45 7.09 -3.41 4.69
CA THR A 45 7.06 -2.68 3.42
C THR A 45 6.34 -3.51 2.35
N PRO A 46 5.98 -2.91 1.20
CA PRO A 46 5.41 -3.64 0.06
C PRO A 46 6.26 -4.81 -0.42
N HIS A 47 7.59 -4.70 -0.32
CA HIS A 47 8.53 -5.76 -0.73
C HIS A 47 8.30 -7.06 0.03
N SER A 48 7.94 -6.97 1.33
CA SER A 48 7.67 -8.10 2.22
C SER A 48 6.22 -8.57 2.25
N ASP A 49 5.30 -7.93 1.51
CA ASP A 49 3.86 -8.24 1.63
C ASP A 49 3.50 -9.65 1.12
N PHE A 50 4.26 -10.19 0.17
CA PHE A 50 3.96 -11.47 -0.49
C PHE A 50 3.98 -12.67 0.48
N VAL A 51 4.64 -12.53 1.63
CA VAL A 51 4.66 -13.57 2.67
C VAL A 51 3.23 -13.92 3.14
N PHE A 52 2.33 -12.94 3.19
CA PHE A 52 0.94 -13.15 3.57
C PHE A 52 0.13 -13.76 2.44
N ALA A 53 0.35 -13.32 1.19
CA ALA A 53 -0.27 -13.93 0.01
C ALA A 53 0.09 -15.42 -0.11
N ASN A 54 1.35 -15.78 0.09
CA ASN A 54 1.80 -17.18 0.09
C ASN A 54 1.13 -18.01 1.18
N ALA A 55 1.09 -17.48 2.41
CA ALA A 55 0.47 -18.18 3.54
C ALA A 55 -1.05 -18.35 3.35
N MET A 56 -1.74 -17.35 2.82
CA MET A 56 -3.16 -17.45 2.49
C MET A 56 -3.43 -18.43 1.35
N ARG A 57 -2.53 -18.52 0.36
CA ARG A 57 -2.63 -19.49 -0.73
C ARG A 57 -2.42 -20.93 -0.25
N ASP A 58 -1.45 -21.16 0.64
CA ASP A 58 -1.20 -22.47 1.26
C ASP A 58 -2.41 -22.97 2.06
N LYS A 59 -3.11 -22.05 2.74
CA LYS A 59 -4.38 -22.32 3.43
C LYS A 59 -5.60 -22.38 2.52
N ASN A 60 -5.44 -22.05 1.24
CA ASN A 60 -6.53 -21.95 0.28
C ASN A 60 -7.63 -20.94 0.71
N TYR A 61 -7.23 -19.87 1.40
CA TYR A 61 -8.10 -18.73 1.75
C TYR A 61 -8.31 -17.77 0.57
N ILE A 62 -7.39 -17.80 -0.39
CA ILE A 62 -7.47 -17.04 -1.63
C ILE A 62 -7.43 -17.99 -2.83
N GLY A 63 -8.14 -17.60 -3.89
CA GLY A 63 -8.18 -18.29 -5.16
C GLY A 63 -6.84 -18.27 -5.90
N HIS A 64 -6.67 -19.22 -6.80
CA HIS A 64 -5.49 -19.31 -7.66
C HIS A 64 -5.39 -18.11 -8.61
N GLU A 65 -6.52 -17.60 -9.10
CA GLU A 65 -6.56 -16.46 -10.01
C GLU A 65 -6.17 -15.16 -9.31
N TYR A 66 -6.67 -14.91 -8.08
CA TYR A 66 -6.18 -13.80 -7.27
C TYR A 66 -4.68 -13.92 -6.98
N PHE A 67 -4.18 -15.11 -6.66
CA PHE A 67 -2.75 -15.31 -6.39
C PHE A 67 -1.87 -14.95 -7.60
N LYS A 68 -2.27 -15.33 -8.82
CA LYS A 68 -1.57 -14.89 -10.04
C LYS A 68 -1.63 -13.38 -10.22
N HIS A 69 -2.82 -12.81 -10.05
CA HIS A 69 -3.05 -11.37 -10.16
C HIS A 69 -2.16 -10.59 -9.18
N TYR A 70 -2.07 -11.04 -7.93
CA TYR A 70 -1.20 -10.45 -6.93
C TYR A 70 0.27 -10.37 -7.38
N TYR A 71 0.83 -11.47 -7.89
CA TYR A 71 2.22 -11.47 -8.37
C TYR A 71 2.42 -10.63 -9.63
N PHE A 72 1.40 -10.53 -10.49
CA PHE A 72 1.41 -9.64 -11.65
C PHE A 72 1.43 -8.17 -11.21
N VAL A 73 0.55 -7.78 -10.28
CA VAL A 73 0.53 -6.44 -9.69
C VAL A 73 1.85 -6.13 -9.00
N ARG A 74 2.37 -7.06 -8.17
CA ARG A 74 3.67 -6.90 -7.50
C ARG A 74 4.80 -6.64 -8.49
N LYS A 75 4.83 -7.36 -9.61
CA LYS A 75 5.84 -7.21 -10.66
C LYS A 75 5.81 -5.81 -11.29
N ASN A 76 4.64 -5.19 -11.41
CA ASN A 76 4.50 -3.84 -11.95
C ASN A 76 4.76 -2.76 -10.89
N ALA A 77 4.34 -3.02 -9.65
CA ALA A 77 4.43 -2.07 -8.53
C ALA A 77 5.85 -1.91 -7.99
N LEU A 78 6.60 -2.99 -7.77
CA LEU A 78 7.93 -2.89 -7.15
C LEU A 78 8.93 -2.02 -7.92
N PRO A 79 9.00 -2.06 -9.28
CA PRO A 79 9.86 -1.15 -10.03
C PRO A 79 9.52 0.34 -9.85
N GLN A 80 8.29 0.68 -9.45
CA GLN A 80 7.90 2.06 -9.15
C GLN A 80 8.45 2.53 -7.79
N LEU A 81 8.87 1.60 -6.94
CA LEU A 81 9.53 1.86 -5.66
C LEU A 81 11.05 1.75 -5.83
N HIS A 82 11.63 2.71 -6.53
CA HIS A 82 13.05 2.70 -6.87
C HIS A 82 13.96 2.61 -5.63
N PHE A 83 13.62 3.36 -4.59
CA PHE A 83 14.40 3.41 -3.36
C PHE A 83 14.02 2.27 -2.42
N TRP A 84 14.97 1.37 -2.15
CA TRP A 84 14.82 0.32 -1.14
C TRP A 84 15.10 0.85 0.28
N PRO A 85 14.64 0.17 1.34
CA PRO A 85 14.96 0.58 2.71
C PRO A 85 16.47 0.51 2.94
N HIS A 86 17.04 1.50 3.64
CA HIS A 86 18.45 1.44 4.03
C HIS A 86 18.74 0.28 4.98
N LEU A 87 17.86 0.10 5.98
CA LEU A 87 17.99 -0.88 7.04
C LEU A 87 16.71 -1.71 7.17
N VAL A 88 16.87 -3.02 7.31
CA VAL A 88 15.79 -3.96 7.65
C VAL A 88 16.11 -4.62 8.99
N VAL A 89 15.24 -4.39 9.97
CA VAL A 89 15.30 -5.05 11.28
C VAL A 89 14.40 -6.28 11.26
N TYR A 90 15.00 -7.47 11.30
CA TYR A 90 14.31 -8.75 11.30
C TYR A 90 14.25 -9.35 12.72
N LEU A 91 13.04 -9.53 13.23
CA LEU A 91 12.80 -10.12 14.55
C LEU A 91 12.46 -11.60 14.40
N ASN A 92 13.43 -12.46 14.66
CA ASN A 92 13.26 -13.91 14.57
C ASN A 92 12.54 -14.44 15.81
N THR A 93 11.29 -14.88 15.65
CA THR A 93 10.51 -15.51 16.73
C THR A 93 9.99 -16.87 16.25
N PRO A 94 10.18 -17.95 17.00
CA PRO A 94 9.67 -19.26 16.60
C PRO A 94 8.14 -19.28 16.57
N THR A 95 7.58 -20.03 15.61
CA THR A 95 6.13 -20.16 15.38
C THR A 95 5.35 -20.56 16.63
N SER A 96 5.91 -21.45 17.45
CA SER A 96 5.32 -21.90 18.71
C SER A 96 5.08 -20.75 19.70
N LYS A 97 6.06 -19.85 19.84
CA LYS A 97 5.95 -18.67 20.69
C LYS A 97 5.00 -17.63 20.09
N CYS A 98 4.99 -17.47 18.77
CA CYS A 98 4.01 -16.62 18.09
C CYS A 98 2.57 -17.07 18.39
N LEU A 99 2.29 -18.38 18.34
CA LEU A 99 0.99 -18.95 18.71
C LEU A 99 0.64 -18.70 20.18
N GLU A 100 1.59 -18.88 21.10
CA GLU A 100 1.39 -18.57 22.52
C GLU A 100 1.02 -17.08 22.72
N ASN A 101 1.75 -16.18 22.04
CA ASN A 101 1.51 -14.75 22.09
C ASN A 101 0.12 -14.39 21.51
N ILE A 102 -0.30 -15.01 20.41
CA ILE A 102 -1.65 -14.84 19.82
C ILE A 102 -2.72 -15.30 20.81
N LYS A 103 -2.54 -16.48 21.42
CA LYS A 103 -3.47 -17.00 22.44
C LYS A 103 -3.56 -16.06 23.65
N ARG A 104 -2.44 -15.47 24.09
CA ARG A 104 -2.41 -14.50 25.19
C ARG A 104 -3.14 -13.19 24.85
N ARG A 105 -3.19 -12.77 23.58
CA ARG A 105 -4.00 -11.60 23.17
C ARG A 105 -5.50 -11.82 23.32
N GLY A 106 -5.96 -13.08 23.32
CA GLY A 106 -7.35 -13.44 23.64
C GLY A 106 -8.36 -13.19 22.53
N ASN A 107 -7.93 -12.90 21.30
CA ASN A 107 -8.85 -12.72 20.17
C ASN A 107 -9.31 -14.08 19.62
N THR A 108 -10.55 -14.45 19.88
CA THR A 108 -11.13 -15.77 19.52
C THR A 108 -11.08 -16.03 18.01
N ASP A 109 -11.37 -15.01 17.21
CA ASP A 109 -11.43 -15.10 15.75
C ASP A 109 -10.02 -15.31 15.17
N GLU A 110 -9.03 -14.60 15.72
CA GLU A 110 -7.62 -14.71 15.31
C GLU A 110 -7.05 -16.08 15.65
N ILE A 111 -7.35 -16.59 16.85
CA ILE A 111 -6.90 -17.92 17.32
C ILE A 111 -7.49 -19.04 16.46
N ALA A 112 -8.73 -18.89 16.00
CA ALA A 112 -9.38 -19.89 15.14
C ALA A 112 -8.81 -19.92 13.71
N THR A 113 -8.37 -18.76 13.21
CA THR A 113 -7.90 -18.61 11.83
C THR A 113 -6.40 -18.87 11.68
N VAL A 114 -5.60 -18.40 12.63
CA VAL A 114 -4.13 -18.46 12.54
C VAL A 114 -3.62 -19.75 13.16
N ASP A 115 -3.23 -20.69 12.30
CA ASP A 115 -2.68 -21.97 12.72
C ASP A 115 -1.15 -22.05 12.55
N GLU A 116 -0.56 -23.13 13.07
CA GLU A 116 0.88 -23.35 13.03
C GLU A 116 1.42 -23.42 11.61
N ARG A 117 0.66 -24.05 10.70
CA ARG A 117 1.04 -24.17 9.29
C ARG A 117 1.06 -22.80 8.60
N TYR A 118 0.05 -21.95 8.82
CA TYR A 118 0.02 -20.59 8.29
C TYR A 118 1.24 -19.77 8.75
N LEU A 119 1.56 -19.81 10.04
CA LEU A 119 2.73 -19.09 10.58
C LEU A 119 4.05 -19.65 10.08
N LYS A 120 4.15 -20.97 9.88
CA LYS A 120 5.35 -21.60 9.32
C LYS A 120 5.57 -21.19 7.86
N THR A 121 4.53 -21.13 7.05
CA THR A 121 4.63 -20.62 5.67
C THR A 121 5.05 -19.15 5.63
N ILE A 122 4.59 -18.34 6.58
CA ILE A 122 5.06 -16.96 6.74
C ILE A 122 6.55 -16.93 7.08
N GLU A 123 7.01 -17.73 8.05
CA GLU A 123 8.42 -17.81 8.44
C GLU A 123 9.32 -18.22 7.26
N GLU A 124 8.90 -19.23 6.50
CA GLU A 124 9.60 -19.68 5.29
C GLU A 124 9.64 -18.59 4.21
N SER A 125 8.51 -17.92 3.95
CA SER A 125 8.44 -16.84 2.96
C SER A 125 9.27 -15.60 3.37
N TYR A 126 9.41 -15.32 4.68
CA TYR A 126 10.30 -14.25 5.14
C TYR A 126 11.76 -14.53 4.80
N LYS A 127 12.20 -15.79 4.81
CA LYS A 127 13.58 -16.14 4.40
C LYS A 127 13.84 -15.76 2.95
N ASP A 128 12.84 -15.90 2.08
CA ASP A 128 12.92 -15.43 0.69
C ASP A 128 12.91 -13.91 0.61
N SER A 129 12.10 -13.23 1.41
CA SER A 129 12.13 -11.75 1.48
C SER A 129 13.48 -11.22 1.94
N LEU A 130 14.12 -11.87 2.92
CA LEU A 130 15.47 -11.50 3.38
C LEU A 130 16.54 -11.72 2.30
N ARG A 131 16.35 -12.68 1.39
CA ARG A 131 17.24 -12.85 0.22
C ARG A 131 17.13 -11.69 -0.75
N GLU A 132 15.91 -11.19 -1.00
CA GLU A 132 15.72 -9.98 -1.81
C GLU A 132 16.38 -8.77 -1.13
N TYR A 133 16.12 -8.54 0.16
CA TYR A 133 16.72 -7.41 0.89
C TYR A 133 18.23 -7.48 0.99
N ARG A 134 18.84 -8.66 1.00
CA ARG A 134 20.30 -8.79 1.15
C ARG A 134 21.08 -8.06 0.05
N ASN A 135 20.48 -7.92 -1.14
CA ASN A 135 21.12 -7.25 -2.26
C ASN A 135 20.98 -5.73 -2.18
N HIS A 136 19.95 -5.21 -1.51
CA HIS A 136 19.59 -3.80 -1.55
C HIS A 136 19.76 -3.07 -0.21
N SER A 137 19.67 -3.79 0.91
CA SER A 137 19.54 -3.23 2.27
C SER A 137 20.50 -3.90 3.26
N LYS A 138 20.91 -3.17 4.29
CA LYS A 138 21.57 -3.76 5.46
C LYS A 138 20.53 -4.46 6.32
N ILE A 139 20.87 -5.63 6.87
CA ILE A 139 19.93 -6.45 7.65
C ILE A 139 20.50 -6.64 9.06
N LEU A 140 19.71 -6.29 10.07
CA LEU A 140 19.96 -6.64 11.47
C LEU A 140 18.96 -7.69 11.90
N ALA A 141 19.43 -8.88 12.25
CA ALA A 141 18.58 -10.00 12.65
C ALA A 141 18.74 -10.26 14.15
N TYR A 142 17.63 -10.18 14.89
CA TYR A 142 17.60 -10.39 16.33
C TYR A 142 16.81 -11.65 16.68
N ASP A 143 17.31 -12.44 17.63
CA ASP A 143 16.50 -13.46 18.28
C ASP A 143 15.52 -12.77 19.25
N TRP A 144 14.24 -12.82 18.92
CA TRP A 144 13.15 -12.20 19.67
C TRP A 144 12.31 -13.24 20.43
N THR A 145 12.92 -14.39 20.76
CA THR A 145 12.33 -15.38 21.67
C THR A 145 12.05 -14.82 23.06
N LYS A 146 12.68 -13.74 23.50
CA LYS A 146 12.25 -12.93 24.65
C LYS A 146 12.25 -11.49 24.18
N PRO A 147 11.31 -10.63 24.65
CA PRO A 147 11.37 -9.21 24.32
C PRO A 147 12.76 -8.71 24.70
N GLY A 148 13.53 -8.31 23.69
CA GLY A 148 14.89 -7.84 23.84
C GLY A 148 14.94 -6.43 24.42
N ASP A 149 16.15 -5.98 24.73
CA ASP A 149 16.39 -4.60 25.14
C ASP A 149 16.32 -3.69 23.90
N THR A 150 15.45 -2.68 23.94
CA THR A 150 15.31 -1.71 22.85
C THR A 150 16.56 -0.85 22.72
N ASP A 151 17.26 -0.59 23.82
CA ASP A 151 18.43 0.28 23.84
C ASP A 151 19.59 -0.36 23.09
N ALA A 152 19.75 -1.69 23.21
CA ALA A 152 20.73 -2.45 22.44
C ALA A 152 20.48 -2.39 20.92
N VAL A 153 19.21 -2.45 20.50
CA VAL A 153 18.85 -2.33 19.08
C VAL A 153 19.19 -0.94 18.55
N VAL A 154 18.95 0.10 19.34
CA VAL A 154 19.30 1.49 18.96
C VAL A 154 20.81 1.67 18.87
N GLU A 155 21.57 1.15 19.85
CA GLU A 155 23.04 1.21 19.82
C GLU A 155 23.62 0.51 18.58
N ASP A 156 23.09 -0.65 18.20
CA ASP A 156 23.51 -1.36 17.00
C ASP A 156 23.16 -0.60 15.71
N ILE A 157 22.05 0.15 15.69
CA ILE A 157 21.69 1.04 14.58
C ILE A 157 22.65 2.22 14.49
N GLU A 158 22.99 2.86 15.62
CA GLU A 158 23.90 4.01 15.67
C GLU A 158 25.34 3.64 15.27
N ARG A 159 25.76 2.40 15.56
CA ARG A 159 27.07 1.89 15.14
C ARG A 159 27.14 1.56 13.66
N LEU A 160 26.00 1.46 12.99
CA LEU A 160 25.94 1.03 11.60
C LEU A 160 26.23 2.22 10.68
N ASP A 161 27.30 2.11 9.89
CA ASP A 161 27.62 3.10 8.88
C ASP A 161 26.70 2.92 7.66
N LEU A 162 25.77 3.87 7.50
CA LEU A 162 24.83 3.97 6.38
C LEU A 162 25.28 5.02 5.34
N ASP A 163 26.27 5.85 5.67
CA ASP A 163 26.69 6.97 4.84
C ASP A 163 27.75 6.55 3.81
N PHE A 164 28.49 5.46 4.08
CA PHE A 164 29.58 5.01 3.23
C PHE A 164 29.14 3.95 2.21
N PHE A 165 28.97 4.36 0.95
CA PHE A 165 28.80 3.46 -0.19
C PHE A 165 30.13 3.19 -0.89
N GLU A 166 30.64 1.96 -0.80
CA GLU A 166 31.80 1.51 -1.57
C GLU A 166 31.36 0.87 -2.89
N TRP A 167 31.62 1.55 -4.01
CA TRP A 167 31.34 1.08 -5.38
C TRP A 167 31.85 -0.34 -5.72
N HIS A 168 32.77 -0.89 -4.91
CA HIS A 168 33.39 -2.20 -5.14
C HIS A 168 33.13 -3.23 -4.02
N SER A 169 32.41 -2.88 -2.93
CA SER A 169 32.21 -3.79 -1.78
C SER A 169 30.80 -4.36 -1.66
N GLY A 170 29.89 -4.06 -2.60
CA GLY A 170 28.63 -4.77 -2.79
C GLY A 170 27.49 -3.84 -3.25
N ASP A 171 26.51 -4.43 -3.94
CA ASP A 171 25.34 -3.76 -4.56
C ASP A 171 24.37 -3.12 -3.54
N VAL A 172 24.71 -3.13 -2.25
CA VAL A 172 23.82 -2.68 -1.16
C VAL A 172 23.70 -1.16 -1.19
N MET A 173 22.45 -0.66 -1.29
CA MET A 173 22.10 0.76 -1.45
C MET A 173 22.56 1.40 -2.76
N GLU A 174 22.78 0.61 -3.81
CA GLU A 174 23.12 1.14 -5.13
C GLU A 174 22.08 2.16 -5.61
N GLU A 175 20.78 1.91 -5.39
CA GLU A 175 19.69 2.75 -5.88
C GLU A 175 19.78 4.18 -5.38
N TRP A 176 20.16 4.37 -4.12
CA TRP A 176 20.33 5.70 -3.51
C TRP A 176 21.53 6.47 -4.06
N ASN A 177 22.50 5.77 -4.65
CA ASN A 177 23.74 6.35 -5.16
C ASN A 177 23.76 6.48 -6.70
N THR A 178 22.80 5.88 -7.41
CA THR A 178 22.70 5.99 -8.87
C THR A 178 22.34 7.39 -9.36
N ILE A 179 21.69 8.20 -8.52
CA ILE A 179 21.22 9.54 -8.89
C ILE A 179 22.31 10.56 -8.58
N VAL A 180 22.98 11.03 -9.63
CA VAL A 180 24.15 11.92 -9.50
C VAL A 180 23.77 13.40 -9.52
N ASP A 181 22.68 13.76 -10.19
CA ASP A 181 22.33 15.14 -10.48
C ASP A 181 21.15 15.66 -9.65
N SER A 182 21.16 16.98 -9.37
CA SER A 182 20.08 17.63 -8.63
C SER A 182 18.74 17.58 -9.36
N ILE A 183 18.76 17.47 -10.70
CA ILE A 183 17.55 17.36 -11.52
C ILE A 183 16.93 15.97 -11.34
N GLY A 184 17.73 14.90 -11.38
CA GLY A 184 17.29 13.54 -11.08
C GLY A 184 16.65 13.43 -9.69
N TRP A 185 17.30 13.99 -8.66
CA TRP A 185 16.73 14.02 -7.29
C TRP A 185 15.41 14.79 -7.23
N ASN A 186 15.31 15.93 -7.93
CA ASN A 186 14.06 16.68 -8.01
C ASN A 186 12.96 15.90 -8.75
N GLY A 187 13.31 15.17 -9.82
CA GLY A 187 12.38 14.32 -10.55
C GLY A 187 11.80 13.22 -9.67
N TRP A 188 12.64 12.51 -8.92
CA TRP A 188 12.19 11.51 -7.96
C TRP A 188 11.36 12.09 -6.82
N ARG A 189 11.77 13.25 -6.29
CA ARG A 189 11.00 13.98 -5.28
C ARG A 189 9.60 14.33 -5.79
N GLN A 190 9.47 14.83 -7.01
CA GLN A 190 8.17 15.10 -7.64
C GLN A 190 7.36 13.82 -7.83
N TYR A 191 7.99 12.76 -8.34
CA TYR A 191 7.37 11.47 -8.58
C TYR A 191 6.74 10.86 -7.31
N VAL A 192 7.49 10.79 -6.21
CA VAL A 192 6.98 10.23 -4.94
C VAL A 192 6.01 11.17 -4.22
N THR A 193 6.10 12.48 -4.44
CA THR A 193 5.20 13.46 -3.80
C THR A 193 3.84 13.47 -4.50
N ASN A 194 3.82 13.47 -5.84
CA ASN A 194 2.58 13.43 -6.62
C ASN A 194 1.92 12.03 -6.56
N LYS A 195 2.70 10.95 -6.58
CA LYS A 195 2.27 9.54 -6.52
C LYS A 195 1.42 9.06 -7.70
N TYR A 196 0.84 9.94 -8.50
CA TYR A 196 -0.02 9.60 -9.63
C TYR A 196 0.67 8.66 -10.61
N ASP A 197 1.85 9.02 -11.12
CA ASP A 197 2.59 8.19 -12.06
C ASP A 197 2.96 6.84 -11.44
N ALA A 198 3.38 6.84 -10.17
CA ALA A 198 3.69 5.61 -9.43
C ALA A 198 2.49 4.67 -9.33
N ARG A 199 1.30 5.22 -9.05
CA ARG A 199 0.07 4.43 -8.96
C ARG A 199 -0.45 3.98 -10.31
N MET A 200 -0.44 4.86 -11.31
CA MET A 200 -0.86 4.53 -12.67
C MET A 200 0.00 3.39 -13.21
N LEU A 201 1.32 3.50 -13.12
CA LEU A 201 2.24 2.45 -13.61
C LEU A 201 2.17 1.15 -12.78
N ALA A 202 1.82 1.23 -11.50
CA ALA A 202 1.72 0.05 -10.63
C ALA A 202 0.40 -0.72 -10.78
N PHE A 203 -0.73 -0.01 -10.96
CA PHE A 203 -2.07 -0.59 -10.79
C PHE A 203 -3.01 -0.39 -11.98
N ASP A 204 -2.76 0.58 -12.85
CA ASP A 204 -3.66 0.88 -13.96
C ASP A 204 -3.51 -0.11 -15.12
N GLY A 205 -4.58 -0.30 -15.89
CA GLY A 205 -4.62 -1.22 -17.03
C GLY A 205 -4.54 -2.70 -16.68
N ILE A 206 -4.56 -3.07 -15.38
CA ILE A 206 -4.55 -4.47 -14.94
C ILE A 206 -5.98 -5.01 -14.90
N PRO A 207 -6.33 -6.02 -15.72
CA PRO A 207 -7.68 -6.59 -15.73
C PRO A 207 -8.03 -7.21 -14.39
N LYS A 208 -9.11 -6.73 -13.76
CA LYS A 208 -9.65 -7.29 -12.51
C LYS A 208 -10.83 -8.24 -12.73
N HIS A 209 -11.45 -8.21 -13.92
CA HIS A 209 -12.65 -8.98 -14.22
C HIS A 209 -12.42 -10.50 -14.30
N GLU A 210 -11.16 -10.94 -14.50
CA GLU A 210 -10.78 -12.35 -14.48
C GLU A 210 -10.68 -12.91 -13.05
N VAL A 211 -10.60 -12.03 -12.04
CA VAL A 211 -10.51 -12.40 -10.63
C VAL A 211 -11.87 -12.17 -9.98
N GLY A 212 -12.66 -13.23 -9.86
CA GLY A 212 -14.01 -13.16 -9.29
C GLY A 212 -14.05 -12.52 -7.89
N GLU A 213 -13.00 -12.72 -7.08
CA GLU A 213 -12.90 -12.18 -5.72
C GLU A 213 -12.65 -10.65 -5.67
N LEU A 214 -12.15 -10.06 -6.76
CA LEU A 214 -11.94 -8.61 -6.89
C LEU A 214 -13.00 -7.95 -7.78
N TYR A 215 -13.81 -8.74 -8.48
CA TYR A 215 -14.83 -8.22 -9.37
C TYR A 215 -15.90 -7.48 -8.56
N THR A 216 -16.07 -6.21 -8.89
CA THR A 216 -17.17 -5.40 -8.36
C THR A 216 -18.11 -5.09 -9.51
N ASN A 217 -19.41 -5.27 -9.30
CA ASN A 217 -20.42 -4.89 -10.27
C ASN A 217 -20.31 -3.37 -10.54
N PRO A 218 -20.33 -2.92 -11.82
CA PRO A 218 -20.34 -1.49 -12.12
C PRO A 218 -21.43 -0.73 -11.36
N ARG A 219 -22.64 -1.29 -11.21
CA ARG A 219 -23.73 -0.66 -10.45
C ARG A 219 -23.42 -0.47 -8.97
N ASP A 220 -22.77 -1.45 -8.35
CA ASP A 220 -22.38 -1.36 -6.94
C ASP A 220 -21.27 -0.31 -6.76
N THR A 221 -20.37 -0.20 -7.76
CA THR A 221 -19.33 0.83 -7.79
C THR A 221 -19.95 2.23 -7.96
N GLY A 222 -20.91 2.39 -8.88
CA GLY A 222 -21.67 3.63 -9.07
C GLY A 222 -22.43 4.03 -7.81
N HIS A 223 -23.08 3.07 -7.14
CA HIS A 223 -23.79 3.32 -5.88
C HIS A 223 -22.82 3.72 -4.76
N PHE A 224 -21.67 3.04 -4.63
CA PHE A 224 -20.63 3.42 -3.68
C PHE A 224 -20.15 4.86 -3.91
N LEU A 225 -19.90 5.25 -5.17
CA LEU A 225 -19.52 6.61 -5.54
C LEU A 225 -20.59 7.63 -5.17
N HIS A 226 -21.86 7.32 -5.43
CA HIS A 226 -22.98 8.18 -5.07
C HIS A 226 -23.04 8.43 -3.55
N VAL A 227 -22.99 7.38 -2.74
CA VAL A 227 -22.98 7.48 -1.27
C VAL A 227 -21.79 8.29 -0.78
N MET A 228 -20.61 8.07 -1.35
CA MET A 228 -19.41 8.81 -0.98
C MET A 228 -19.54 10.31 -1.28
N ARG A 229 -20.09 10.69 -2.42
CA ARG A 229 -20.31 12.11 -2.78
C ARG A 229 -21.41 12.77 -1.97
N LYS A 230 -22.55 12.11 -1.78
CA LYS A 230 -23.76 12.71 -1.18
C LYS A 230 -23.79 12.61 0.34
N GLU A 231 -23.38 11.48 0.91
CA GLU A 231 -23.52 11.21 2.35
C GLU A 231 -22.23 11.42 3.14
N VAL A 232 -21.07 10.99 2.59
CA VAL A 232 -19.79 11.00 3.31
C VAL A 232 -19.05 12.33 3.11
N LEU A 233 -18.64 12.64 1.88
CA LEU A 233 -17.89 13.85 1.54
C LEU A 233 -18.82 15.07 1.43
N LYS A 234 -20.09 14.85 1.09
CA LYS A 234 -21.12 15.89 0.91
C LYS A 234 -20.68 16.97 -0.09
N SER A 235 -19.90 16.59 -1.09
CA SER A 235 -19.32 17.45 -2.12
C SER A 235 -19.20 16.65 -3.41
N PRO A 236 -19.62 17.22 -4.56
CA PRO A 236 -19.30 16.66 -5.87
C PRO A 236 -17.86 16.99 -6.30
N TYR A 237 -17.19 17.91 -5.60
CA TYR A 237 -15.84 18.36 -5.89
C TYR A 237 -14.82 17.65 -5.01
N GLY A 238 -13.65 17.43 -5.60
CA GLY A 238 -12.45 16.95 -4.94
C GLY A 238 -11.83 17.90 -3.94
N TYR A 239 -10.76 17.41 -3.31
CA TYR A 239 -10.00 18.17 -2.33
C TYR A 239 -9.47 19.50 -2.92
N GLY A 240 -9.58 20.59 -2.15
CA GLY A 240 -9.17 21.93 -2.57
C GLY A 240 -10.20 22.70 -3.42
N TYR A 241 -11.39 22.12 -3.65
CA TYR A 241 -12.49 22.75 -4.39
C TYR A 241 -13.83 22.67 -3.64
N ILE A 242 -13.81 22.43 -2.34
CA ILE A 242 -15.02 22.32 -1.51
C ILE A 242 -15.38 23.71 -0.97
N ALA A 243 -16.33 24.39 -1.62
CA ALA A 243 -16.76 25.75 -1.22
C ALA A 243 -17.20 25.85 0.25
N LYS A 244 -17.78 24.77 0.81
CA LYS A 244 -18.17 24.70 2.23
C LYS A 244 -16.98 24.78 3.19
N ASN A 245 -15.81 24.31 2.76
CA ASN A 245 -14.58 24.34 3.55
C ASN A 245 -13.83 25.68 3.43
N GLY A 246 -14.32 26.60 2.58
CA GLY A 246 -13.67 27.89 2.31
C GLY A 246 -12.67 27.85 1.15
N ASP A 247 -12.65 26.77 0.37
CA ASP A 247 -11.72 26.59 -0.75
C ASP A 247 -12.00 27.59 -1.89
N HIS A 248 -10.93 28.17 -2.44
CA HIS A 248 -11.04 29.13 -3.53
C HIS A 248 -11.21 28.41 -4.88
N GLN A 249 -12.43 28.45 -5.42
CA GLN A 249 -12.72 27.92 -6.75
C GLN A 249 -12.35 28.97 -7.82
N ALA A 250 -11.28 28.74 -8.58
CA ALA A 250 -10.87 29.58 -9.70
C ALA A 250 -10.75 28.78 -11.00
N GLY A 251 -11.30 29.30 -12.09
CA GLY A 251 -11.28 28.69 -13.42
C GLY A 251 -12.57 27.95 -13.79
N THR A 252 -12.84 27.83 -15.10
CA THR A 252 -14.00 27.13 -15.67
C THR A 252 -13.72 25.66 -15.99
N THR A 253 -12.44 25.25 -15.98
CA THR A 253 -11.98 23.90 -16.30
C THR A 253 -10.74 23.59 -15.45
N ALA A 254 -10.90 22.79 -14.40
CA ALA A 254 -9.80 22.20 -13.66
C ALA A 254 -9.76 20.71 -13.98
N TRP A 255 -9.01 20.34 -15.01
CA TRP A 255 -8.58 18.95 -15.20
C TRP A 255 -7.27 18.79 -14.43
N HIS A 256 -7.29 18.01 -13.36
CA HIS A 256 -6.08 17.69 -12.60
C HIS A 256 -5.52 16.37 -13.08
N THR A 257 -4.32 16.39 -13.63
CA THR A 257 -3.50 15.17 -13.75
C THR A 257 -2.54 15.16 -12.56
N GLY A 258 -2.85 14.31 -11.59
CA GLY A 258 -2.08 14.11 -10.37
C GLY A 258 -2.36 15.09 -9.23
N HIS A 259 -2.03 14.66 -8.01
CA HIS A 259 -2.38 15.37 -6.77
C HIS A 259 -1.35 16.46 -6.44
N ASN A 260 -1.23 17.47 -7.31
CA ASN A 260 -0.23 18.55 -7.20
C ASN A 260 -0.55 19.61 -6.11
N LEU A 261 -1.46 19.34 -5.18
CA LEU A 261 -1.72 20.26 -4.07
C LEU A 261 -0.62 20.12 -2.99
N PRO A 262 -0.33 21.18 -2.22
CA PRO A 262 0.81 21.20 -1.29
C PRO A 262 0.64 20.33 -0.02
N GLU A 263 -0.60 19.93 0.32
CA GLU A 263 -0.96 19.24 1.56
C GLU A 263 -1.32 17.73 1.44
N PRO A 264 -1.78 17.15 0.30
CA PRO A 264 -2.25 15.76 0.24
C PRO A 264 -1.16 14.69 0.35
N TRP A 265 0.12 15.04 0.24
CA TRP A 265 1.17 14.02 0.18
C TRP A 265 1.34 13.26 1.51
N TYR A 266 0.81 13.79 2.62
CA TYR A 266 0.71 13.08 3.91
C TYR A 266 -0.58 12.28 4.09
N GLU A 267 -1.61 12.56 3.31
CA GLU A 267 -2.88 11.85 3.40
C GLU A 267 -2.86 10.58 2.53
N TYR A 268 -3.60 9.56 2.95
CA TYR A 268 -3.73 8.33 2.17
C TYR A 268 -4.49 8.63 0.87
N TYR A 269 -4.00 8.11 -0.25
CA TYR A 269 -4.64 8.25 -1.57
C TYR A 269 -6.13 7.88 -1.52
N PHE A 270 -6.49 6.85 -0.75
CA PHE A 270 -7.86 6.38 -0.61
C PHE A 270 -8.84 7.29 0.14
N ARG A 271 -8.38 8.40 0.72
CA ARG A 271 -9.25 9.29 1.50
C ARG A 271 -10.08 10.21 0.60
N GLU A 272 -9.44 10.94 -0.31
CA GLU A 272 -10.07 11.97 -1.15
C GLU A 272 -9.58 11.87 -2.61
N ALA A 273 -8.28 11.74 -2.81
CA ALA A 273 -7.62 11.55 -4.11
C ALA A 273 -8.20 10.40 -4.97
N TYR A 274 -8.45 9.24 -4.37
CA TYR A 274 -9.04 8.09 -5.06
C TYR A 274 -10.45 8.37 -5.61
N TYR A 275 -11.22 9.23 -4.95
CA TYR A 275 -12.57 9.58 -5.40
C TYR A 275 -12.56 10.51 -6.61
N ASP A 276 -11.57 11.39 -6.67
CA ASP A 276 -11.34 12.25 -7.83
C ASP A 276 -10.95 11.41 -9.05
N ASP A 277 -10.08 10.41 -8.87
CA ASP A 277 -9.61 9.55 -9.97
C ASP A 277 -10.65 8.53 -10.46
N LEU A 278 -11.67 8.18 -9.65
CA LEU A 278 -12.75 7.26 -10.03
C LEU A 278 -13.80 7.88 -10.99
N THR A 279 -13.68 9.16 -11.36
CA THR A 279 -14.69 9.95 -12.09
C THR A 279 -14.95 9.53 -13.55
N SER A 280 -14.32 8.50 -14.11
CA SER A 280 -14.16 8.40 -15.58
C SER A 280 -15.09 7.47 -16.37
N HIS A 281 -16.05 6.74 -15.78
CA HIS A 281 -16.81 5.74 -16.56
C HIS A 281 -18.33 5.89 -16.64
N GLU A 282 -19.02 6.51 -15.68
CA GLU A 282 -20.50 6.54 -15.69
C GLU A 282 -21.10 7.89 -16.12
N THR A 283 -20.34 8.98 -16.00
CA THR A 283 -20.76 10.33 -16.43
C THR A 283 -20.33 10.64 -17.87
N SER A 284 -19.57 9.75 -18.53
CA SER A 284 -19.06 10.01 -19.88
C SER A 284 -20.14 10.04 -20.97
N LEU A 285 -21.34 9.54 -20.67
CA LEU A 285 -22.47 9.48 -21.61
C LEU A 285 -23.54 10.55 -21.35
N ASP A 286 -23.52 11.22 -20.21
CA ASP A 286 -24.50 12.25 -19.83
C ASP A 286 -23.78 13.44 -19.16
N LEU A 287 -23.83 14.58 -19.85
CA LEU A 287 -23.19 15.83 -19.43
C LEU A 287 -23.77 16.41 -18.14
N ASP A 288 -25.01 16.06 -17.80
CA ASP A 288 -25.73 16.54 -16.61
C ASP A 288 -25.75 15.50 -15.47
N SER A 289 -25.14 14.33 -15.67
CA SER A 289 -25.10 13.26 -14.66
C SER A 289 -24.01 13.51 -13.61
N ASP A 290 -24.43 13.87 -12.40
CA ASP A 290 -23.55 14.09 -11.25
C ASP A 290 -23.12 12.80 -10.53
N SER A 291 -23.89 11.70 -10.66
CA SER A 291 -23.65 10.39 -10.01
C SER A 291 -24.70 9.35 -10.43
N TYR A 292 -24.39 8.05 -10.30
CA TYR A 292 -25.37 6.96 -10.42
C TYR A 292 -26.42 7.04 -9.30
N ASP A 293 -27.62 7.49 -9.64
CA ASP A 293 -28.78 7.42 -8.75
C ASP A 293 -29.50 6.07 -8.97
N PRO A 294 -29.46 5.13 -8.00
CA PRO A 294 -30.16 3.85 -8.13
C PRO A 294 -31.69 4.02 -8.21
N ASP A 295 -32.22 5.15 -7.74
CA ASP A 295 -33.65 5.49 -7.76
C ASP A 295 -34.02 6.35 -8.98
N TYR A 296 -33.11 6.56 -9.94
CA TYR A 296 -33.37 7.34 -11.17
C TYR A 296 -34.64 6.90 -11.92
N VAL A 297 -34.92 5.59 -11.92
CA VAL A 297 -36.09 5.00 -12.59
C VAL A 297 -37.37 5.10 -11.74
N HIS A 298 -37.23 5.40 -10.45
CA HIS A 298 -38.31 5.51 -9.47
C HIS A 298 -38.68 6.96 -9.14
N HIS A 299 -37.89 7.94 -9.59
CA HIS A 299 -38.30 9.34 -9.60
C HIS A 299 -39.48 9.51 -10.55
N HIS A 300 -40.69 9.57 -9.98
CA HIS A 300 -41.88 9.98 -10.70
C HIS A 300 -41.69 11.41 -11.21
N HIS A 301 -41.71 11.58 -12.52
CA HIS A 301 -41.91 12.88 -13.18
C HIS A 301 -43.25 13.52 -12.77
#